data_AF-A0A7J4JC37-F1
#
_entry.id   AF-A0A7J4JC37-F1
#
_cell.length_a   1.000
_cell.length_b   1.000
_cell.length_c   1.000
_cell.angle_alpha   90.00
_cell.angle_beta   90.00
_cell.angle_gamma   90.00
#
_symmetry.space_group_name_H-M   'P 1'
#
loop_
_entity.id
_entity.type
_entity.pdbx_description
1 polymer ?
#
loop_
_entity_poly.entity_id
_entity_poly.type
_entity_poly.pdbx_seq_one_letter_code
_entity_poly.pdbx_strand_id
1 'polypeptide(L)'
;MKAKISNVLGVIAIVFSIILASGCITGKATDTGSDLQASPGTALALDPTEFLGEGWTLVWAAKTMADWPLDQQKDFAVKGVTDAAGWRYTRGNESIYIWARNFNTVNELQAVEDKVVFDLFSWKETSALAFGDVGQVGEFINAMLGKEYNNLFLYLAQKNTMLFIQYTNQIYNGHERYDKANIFADKRYLIGIARKIYEKI
;
A
#
# COMPACT_ATOMS: atom_id res chain seq x y z
N MET A 1 41.71 -48.58 39.98
CA MET A 1 43.06 -48.52 39.36
C MET A 1 42.91 -48.11 37.90
N LYS A 2 43.59 -47.02 37.54
CA LYS A 2 44.13 -46.59 36.22
C LYS A 2 43.33 -46.82 34.92
N ALA A 3 43.12 -45.69 34.25
CA ALA A 3 42.62 -45.48 32.90
C ALA A 3 43.46 -46.12 31.78
N LYS A 4 42.88 -46.19 30.57
CA LYS A 4 43.57 -45.75 29.33
C LYS A 4 42.55 -45.34 28.27
N ILE A 5 42.70 -44.08 27.83
CA ILE A 5 42.11 -43.46 26.65
C ILE A 5 43.06 -43.72 25.47
N SER A 6 42.53 -43.98 24.27
CA SER A 6 43.20 -43.72 22.99
C SER A 6 42.10 -43.56 21.92
N ASN A 7 41.76 -42.32 21.56
CA ASN A 7 42.18 -41.63 20.34
C ASN A 7 41.80 -42.38 19.04
N VAL A 8 40.70 -41.96 18.43
CA VAL A 8 40.58 -41.88 16.96
C VAL A 8 39.98 -40.51 16.62
N LEU A 9 40.78 -39.76 15.87
CA LEU A 9 40.49 -38.45 15.27
C LEU A 9 39.46 -38.55 14.13
N GLY A 10 38.76 -37.44 13.88
CA GLY A 10 37.99 -37.20 12.65
C GLY A 10 36.81 -36.24 12.92
N VAL A 11 37.06 -34.95 13.19
CA VAL A 11 36.82 -33.83 12.26
C VAL A 11 35.35 -33.83 11.78
N ILE A 12 34.50 -32.88 12.17
CA ILE A 12 34.36 -31.56 11.50
C ILE A 12 33.87 -30.48 12.48
N ALA A 13 34.73 -29.48 12.64
CA ALA A 13 34.52 -28.04 12.80
C ALA A 13 33.28 -27.50 13.55
N ILE A 14 33.52 -27.18 14.83
CA ILE A 14 32.92 -26.04 15.51
C ILE A 14 33.53 -24.77 14.90
N VAL A 15 32.74 -23.94 14.23
CA VAL A 15 33.17 -22.59 13.84
C VAL A 15 32.70 -21.59 14.88
N PHE A 16 33.72 -21.05 15.53
CA PHE A 16 33.79 -19.93 16.46
C PHE A 16 32.80 -18.79 16.24
N SER A 17 32.32 -18.31 17.38
CA SER A 17 31.72 -17.00 17.60
C SER A 17 32.60 -15.86 17.04
N ILE A 18 31.97 -14.97 16.28
CA ILE A 18 32.41 -13.58 16.16
C ILE A 18 31.25 -12.72 16.64
N ILE A 19 31.27 -12.40 17.94
CA ILE A 19 30.65 -11.19 18.47
C ILE A 19 31.65 -10.08 18.16
N LEU A 20 31.41 -9.34 17.08
CA LEU A 20 32.02 -8.03 16.87
C LEU A 20 30.91 -7.01 17.08
N ALA A 21 30.80 -6.56 18.33
CA ALA A 21 30.22 -5.27 18.62
C ALA A 21 31.17 -4.20 18.05
N SER A 22 30.83 -3.65 16.90
CA SER A 22 31.29 -2.33 16.47
C SER A 22 30.16 -1.68 15.70
N GLY A 23 29.61 -0.61 16.27
CA GLY A 23 28.51 0.14 15.69
C GLY A 23 28.81 0.62 14.27
N CYS A 24 27.91 0.30 13.37
CA CYS A 24 27.34 1.23 12.39
C CYS A 24 25.83 0.91 12.47
N ILE A 25 25.05 1.64 13.27
CA ILE A 25 24.24 2.75 12.73
C ILE A 25 24.11 2.59 11.22
N THR A 26 23.19 1.73 10.77
CA THR A 26 22.64 1.88 9.42
C THR A 26 22.13 3.30 9.35
N GLY A 27 22.82 4.10 8.55
CA GLY A 27 22.68 5.53 8.49
C GLY A 27 21.22 5.92 8.46
N LYS A 28 20.83 6.70 9.48
CA LYS A 28 19.86 7.77 9.28
C LYS A 28 20.40 8.52 8.07
N ALA A 29 19.82 8.28 6.89
CA ALA A 29 20.05 9.14 5.76
C ALA A 29 19.71 10.54 6.27
N THR A 30 20.74 11.34 6.50
CA THR A 30 20.60 12.76 6.68
C THR A 30 20.40 13.28 5.27
N ASP A 31 19.19 13.03 4.75
CA ASP A 31 18.75 13.68 3.55
C ASP A 31 18.53 15.14 3.95
N THR A 32 19.55 15.94 3.70
CA THR A 32 19.46 17.40 3.59
C THR A 32 19.00 17.77 2.18
N GLY A 33 18.06 16.99 1.64
CA GLY A 33 17.27 17.37 0.48
C GLY A 33 16.10 18.17 1.02
N SER A 34 15.97 19.42 0.57
CA SER A 34 14.88 20.32 0.95
C SER A 34 13.58 19.57 1.24
N ASP A 35 13.09 19.68 2.48
CA ASP A 35 11.72 19.35 2.84
C ASP A 35 10.79 20.22 1.96
N LEU A 36 10.52 19.77 0.75
CA LEU A 36 9.23 20.02 0.12
C LEU A 36 8.24 19.19 0.94
N GLN A 37 7.96 19.69 2.14
CA GLN A 37 6.87 19.20 2.96
C GLN A 37 5.62 19.58 2.17
N ALA A 38 5.11 18.61 1.43
CA ALA A 38 3.90 18.72 0.67
C ALA A 38 2.82 19.22 1.66
N SER A 39 2.38 20.48 1.51
CA SER A 39 1.45 21.10 2.46
C SER A 39 0.15 20.30 2.52
N PRO A 40 -0.56 20.22 3.66
CA PRO A 40 -1.82 19.49 3.77
C PRO A 40 -2.71 19.75 2.56
N GLY A 41 -3.06 18.67 1.86
CA GLY A 41 -3.79 18.76 0.60
C GLY A 41 -2.94 18.97 -0.68
N THR A 42 -1.66 18.64 -0.71
CA THR A 42 -0.91 18.63 -2.00
C THR A 42 -1.42 17.53 -2.94
N ALA A 43 -1.95 16.44 -2.41
CA ALA A 43 -2.76 15.48 -3.15
C ALA A 43 -3.98 16.12 -3.86
N LEU A 44 -4.48 17.29 -3.40
CA LEU A 44 -5.59 18.04 -4.02
C LEU A 44 -5.24 18.60 -5.41
N ALA A 45 -3.96 18.70 -5.74
CA ALA A 45 -3.47 19.25 -6.99
C ALA A 45 -3.19 18.18 -8.06
N LEU A 46 -3.20 16.90 -7.70
CA LEU A 46 -2.97 15.81 -8.64
C LEU A 46 -4.26 15.44 -9.38
N ASP A 47 -4.17 15.20 -10.68
CA ASP A 47 -5.18 14.46 -11.43
C ASP A 47 -4.51 13.19 -11.97
N PRO A 48 -4.86 11.98 -11.49
CA PRO A 48 -4.18 10.76 -11.89
C PRO A 48 -4.59 10.26 -13.28
N THR A 49 -5.50 10.96 -13.98
CA THR A 49 -6.06 10.54 -15.28
C THR A 49 -4.98 10.15 -16.29
N GLU A 50 -3.90 10.94 -16.40
CA GLU A 50 -2.83 10.68 -17.38
C GLU A 50 -2.05 9.38 -17.10
N PHE A 51 -2.11 8.83 -15.88
CA PHE A 51 -1.36 7.63 -15.50
C PHE A 51 -2.11 6.33 -15.76
N LEU A 52 -3.43 6.39 -15.95
CA LEU A 52 -4.30 5.22 -16.12
C LEU A 52 -4.22 4.59 -17.52
N GLY A 53 -3.71 5.35 -18.50
CA GLY A 53 -3.72 4.95 -19.90
C GLY A 53 -5.09 5.15 -20.56
N GLU A 54 -5.26 4.56 -21.74
CA GLU A 54 -6.42 4.84 -22.59
C GLU A 54 -7.72 4.15 -22.12
N GLY A 55 -8.84 4.78 -22.45
CA GLY A 55 -10.19 4.24 -22.28
C GLY A 55 -10.82 4.43 -20.89
N TRP A 56 -10.11 5.03 -19.95
CA TRP A 56 -10.67 5.37 -18.64
C TRP A 56 -11.52 6.63 -18.71
N THR A 57 -12.70 6.57 -18.10
CA THR A 57 -13.62 7.70 -17.96
C THR A 57 -13.70 8.09 -16.50
N LEU A 58 -13.48 9.38 -16.19
CA LEU A 58 -13.66 9.91 -14.85
C LEU A 58 -15.16 9.88 -14.48
N VAL A 59 -15.49 9.20 -13.39
CA VAL A 59 -16.85 9.18 -12.81
C VAL A 59 -17.02 10.33 -11.83
N TRP A 60 -16.04 10.48 -10.93
CA TRP A 60 -16.01 11.59 -10.00
C TRP A 60 -14.57 11.85 -9.52
N ALA A 61 -14.29 13.11 -9.21
CA ALA A 61 -13.08 13.55 -8.54
C ALA A 61 -13.49 14.49 -7.41
N ALA A 62 -12.84 14.36 -6.27
CA ALA A 62 -13.08 15.19 -5.12
C ALA A 62 -11.77 15.51 -4.44
N LYS A 63 -11.57 16.79 -4.18
CA LYS A 63 -10.37 17.27 -3.51
C LYS A 63 -10.46 16.94 -2.03
N THR A 64 -11.59 17.20 -1.40
CA THR A 64 -11.77 16.89 0.02
C THR A 64 -12.74 15.75 0.21
N MET A 65 -12.63 15.05 1.34
CA MET A 65 -13.57 13.97 1.68
C MET A 65 -15.02 14.47 1.76
N ALA A 66 -15.24 15.74 2.12
CA ALA A 66 -16.58 16.34 2.19
C ALA A 66 -17.31 16.33 0.82
N ASP A 67 -16.56 16.27 -0.28
CA ASP A 67 -17.10 16.26 -1.64
C ASP A 67 -17.24 14.84 -2.22
N TRP A 68 -16.90 13.79 -1.46
CA TRP A 68 -17.01 12.40 -1.92
C TRP A 68 -18.47 11.94 -1.95
N PRO A 69 -18.82 10.87 -2.68
CA PRO A 69 -20.09 10.18 -2.50
C PRO A 69 -20.32 9.79 -1.04
N LEU A 70 -21.55 9.99 -0.54
CA LEU A 70 -21.88 9.89 0.89
C LEU A 70 -21.61 8.51 1.50
N ASP A 71 -21.79 7.45 0.71
CA ASP A 71 -21.45 6.08 1.07
C ASP A 71 -19.94 5.92 1.33
N GLN A 72 -19.11 6.47 0.44
CA GLN A 72 -17.65 6.46 0.60
C GLN A 72 -17.20 7.34 1.77
N GLN A 73 -17.84 8.49 1.99
CA GLN A 73 -17.54 9.34 3.14
C GLN A 73 -17.72 8.58 4.46
N LYS A 74 -18.83 7.85 4.61
CA LYS A 74 -19.12 7.10 5.85
C LYS A 74 -18.09 6.02 6.10
N ASP A 75 -17.68 5.32 5.04
CA ASP A 75 -16.67 4.29 5.15
C ASP A 75 -15.32 4.88 5.57
N PHE A 76 -14.92 6.08 5.12
CA PHE A 76 -13.61 6.66 5.45
C PHE A 76 -13.57 7.56 6.70
N ALA A 77 -14.64 8.31 6.97
CA ALA A 77 -14.72 9.27 8.08
C ALA A 77 -14.57 8.62 9.47
N VAL A 78 -15.07 7.40 9.64
CA VAL A 78 -14.95 6.63 10.90
C VAL A 78 -13.49 6.30 11.23
N LYS A 79 -12.58 6.40 10.26
CA LYS A 79 -11.20 5.90 10.35
C LYS A 79 -10.16 6.99 10.57
N GLY A 80 -10.60 8.21 10.86
CA GLY A 80 -9.71 9.36 11.07
C GLY A 80 -9.06 9.87 9.77
N VAL A 81 -9.56 9.43 8.61
CA VAL A 81 -9.30 10.07 7.32
C VAL A 81 -10.36 11.14 7.15
N THR A 82 -9.97 12.42 7.24
CA THR A 82 -10.92 13.55 7.19
C THR A 82 -10.67 14.49 6.01
N ASP A 83 -9.52 14.35 5.37
CA ASP A 83 -8.97 15.28 4.38
C ASP A 83 -8.17 14.54 3.29
N ALA A 84 -8.81 13.56 2.65
CA ALA A 84 -8.26 12.84 1.50
C ALA A 84 -8.83 13.37 0.17
N ALA A 85 -7.99 13.36 -0.86
CA ALA A 85 -8.42 13.52 -2.25
C ALA A 85 -8.75 12.15 -2.84
N GLY A 86 -9.77 12.09 -3.69
CA GLY A 86 -10.30 10.84 -4.24
C GLY A 86 -10.74 10.98 -5.68
N TRP A 87 -10.58 9.90 -6.44
CA TRP A 87 -10.98 9.79 -7.83
C TRP A 87 -11.54 8.40 -8.10
N ARG A 88 -12.59 8.34 -8.92
CA ARG A 88 -13.13 7.08 -9.46
C ARG A 88 -13.17 7.14 -10.97
N TYR A 89 -12.69 6.08 -11.59
CA TYR A 89 -12.68 5.89 -13.03
C TYR A 89 -13.31 4.57 -13.40
N THR A 90 -13.89 4.51 -14.59
CA THR A 90 -14.41 3.26 -15.16
C THR A 90 -13.90 3.04 -16.58
N ARG A 91 -13.79 1.77 -16.96
CA ARG A 91 -13.46 1.31 -18.32
C ARG A 91 -14.15 -0.02 -18.60
N GLY A 92 -15.27 0.02 -19.32
CA GLY A 92 -16.09 -1.18 -19.51
C GLY A 92 -16.60 -1.72 -18.17
N ASN A 93 -16.22 -2.96 -17.84
CA ASN A 93 -16.55 -3.59 -16.55
C ASN A 93 -15.48 -3.36 -15.46
N GLU A 94 -14.44 -2.58 -15.76
CA GLU A 94 -13.40 -2.24 -14.82
C GLU A 94 -13.71 -0.94 -14.08
N SER A 95 -13.33 -0.87 -12.82
CA SER A 95 -13.41 0.32 -11.97
C SER A 95 -12.11 0.47 -11.20
N ILE A 96 -11.59 1.70 -11.18
CA ILE A 96 -10.45 2.09 -10.36
C ILE A 96 -10.90 3.18 -9.42
N TYR A 97 -10.64 2.97 -8.14
CA TYR A 97 -10.80 3.96 -7.11
C TYR A 97 -9.45 4.29 -6.50
N ILE A 98 -9.07 5.57 -6.54
CA ILE A 98 -7.81 6.07 -6.04
C ILE A 98 -8.11 7.09 -4.96
N TRP A 99 -7.39 7.01 -3.85
CA TRP A 99 -7.34 8.13 -2.92
C TRP A 99 -5.95 8.31 -2.34
N ALA A 100 -5.64 9.55 -2.03
CA ALA A 100 -4.36 9.93 -1.44
C ALA A 100 -4.56 10.95 -0.32
N ARG A 101 -3.68 10.90 0.68
CA ARG A 101 -3.66 11.83 1.80
C ARG A 101 -2.23 12.17 2.18
N ASN A 102 -1.99 13.47 2.37
CA ASN A 102 -0.74 13.99 2.92
C ASN A 102 -0.98 14.34 4.38
N PHE A 103 -0.15 13.81 5.27
CA PHE A 103 -0.18 14.01 6.70
C PHE A 103 0.80 15.11 7.11
N ASN A 104 0.55 15.78 8.23
CA ASN A 104 1.50 16.78 8.73
C ASN A 104 2.77 16.12 9.25
N THR A 105 2.62 14.91 9.82
CA THR A 105 3.71 14.16 10.44
C THR A 105 3.63 12.67 10.12
N VAL A 106 4.76 11.99 10.21
CA VAL A 106 4.84 10.52 10.08
C VAL A 106 4.05 9.82 11.19
N ASN A 107 3.96 10.42 12.39
CA ASN A 107 3.20 9.83 13.50
C ASN A 107 1.68 9.83 13.23
N GLU A 108 1.16 10.88 12.60
CA GLU A 108 -0.24 10.93 12.18
C GLU A 108 -0.53 9.88 11.11
N LEU A 109 0.40 9.71 10.16
CA LEU A 109 0.33 8.65 9.15
C LEU A 109 0.25 7.28 9.82
N GLN A 110 1.20 6.94 10.69
CA GLN A 110 1.26 5.63 11.38
C GLN A 110 -0.01 5.33 12.17
N ALA A 111 -0.56 6.31 12.88
CA ALA A 111 -1.80 6.16 13.63
C ALA A 111 -3.03 5.84 12.75
N VAL A 112 -2.99 6.24 11.48
CA VAL A 112 -4.01 5.89 10.47
C VAL A 112 -3.67 4.59 9.75
N GLU A 113 -2.39 4.32 9.44
CA GLU A 113 -1.97 3.02 8.88
C GLU A 113 -2.44 1.89 9.77
N ASP A 114 -2.26 2.00 11.09
CA ASP A 114 -2.63 0.95 12.04
C ASP A 114 -4.13 0.63 11.98
N LYS A 115 -4.97 1.64 11.82
CA LYS A 115 -6.44 1.49 11.74
C LYS A 115 -6.90 1.03 10.35
N VAL A 116 -6.20 1.47 9.31
CA VAL A 116 -6.63 1.22 7.94
C VAL A 116 -6.12 -0.16 7.48
N VAL A 117 -4.86 -0.49 7.75
CA VAL A 117 -4.22 -1.74 7.32
C VAL A 117 -4.67 -2.94 8.15
N PHE A 118 -4.82 -2.80 9.48
CA PHE A 118 -5.11 -3.95 10.35
C PHE A 118 -6.60 -4.20 10.60
N ASP A 119 -7.45 -3.17 10.61
CA ASP A 119 -8.88 -3.32 10.96
C ASP A 119 -9.81 -3.50 9.75
N LEU A 120 -9.39 -3.07 8.55
CA LEU A 120 -10.27 -3.09 7.35
C LEU A 120 -9.87 -4.10 6.32
N PHE A 121 -8.58 -4.43 6.25
CA PHE A 121 -8.04 -5.23 5.17
C PHE A 121 -7.63 -6.60 5.68
N SER A 122 -8.54 -7.58 5.56
CA SER A 122 -8.19 -9.00 5.60
C SER A 122 -7.47 -9.36 4.29
N TRP A 123 -6.22 -8.95 4.20
CA TRP A 123 -5.37 -9.18 3.05
C TRP A 123 -5.21 -10.66 2.72
N LYS A 124 -5.30 -10.99 1.44
CA LYS A 124 -4.99 -12.30 0.89
C LYS A 124 -3.98 -12.17 -0.24
N GLU A 125 -3.06 -13.13 -0.29
CA GLU A 125 -2.09 -13.26 -1.38
C GLU A 125 -1.35 -11.94 -1.68
N THR A 126 -0.73 -11.38 -0.64
CA THR A 126 -0.01 -10.11 -0.72
C THR A 126 1.36 -10.27 -1.35
N SER A 127 1.80 -9.19 -1.97
CA SER A 127 3.17 -9.01 -2.45
C SER A 127 3.65 -7.69 -1.89
N ALA A 128 4.74 -7.74 -1.12
CA ALA A 128 5.41 -6.53 -0.66
C ALA A 128 5.96 -5.77 -1.87
N LEU A 129 5.83 -4.45 -1.85
CA LEU A 129 6.38 -3.58 -2.89
C LEU A 129 7.81 -3.20 -2.50
N ALA A 130 8.73 -3.29 -3.46
CA ALA A 130 10.13 -2.89 -3.25
C ALA A 130 10.35 -1.36 -3.29
N PHE A 131 9.28 -0.58 -3.45
CA PHE A 131 9.30 0.88 -3.47
C PHE A 131 8.24 1.40 -2.50
N GLY A 132 8.60 2.45 -1.76
CA GLY A 132 7.86 2.94 -0.59
C GLY A 132 8.53 2.58 0.74
N ASP A 133 8.15 3.27 1.82
CA ASP A 133 8.56 2.90 3.18
C ASP A 133 7.75 1.69 3.65
N VAL A 134 6.46 1.65 3.27
CA VAL A 134 5.57 0.51 3.42
C VAL A 134 4.73 0.39 2.15
N GLY A 135 4.72 -0.78 1.51
CA GLY A 135 3.92 -0.99 0.30
C GLY A 135 3.48 -2.43 0.13
N GLN A 136 2.22 -2.63 -0.22
CA GLN A 136 1.61 -3.94 -0.43
C GLN A 136 0.63 -3.90 -1.59
N VAL A 137 0.59 -4.97 -2.39
CA VAL A 137 -0.48 -5.20 -3.35
C VAL A 137 -0.99 -6.63 -3.19
N GLY A 138 -2.30 -6.81 -3.21
CA GLY A 138 -2.89 -8.08 -2.88
C GLY A 138 -4.39 -8.06 -3.05
N GLU A 139 -4.97 -9.23 -2.94
CA GLU A 139 -6.41 -9.35 -2.93
C GLU A 139 -6.97 -9.03 -1.56
N PHE A 140 -8.18 -8.49 -1.57
CA PHE A 140 -8.89 -8.10 -0.38
C PHE A 140 -10.30 -8.67 -0.42
N ILE A 141 -10.71 -9.34 0.66
CA ILE A 141 -12.11 -9.70 0.87
C ILE A 141 -12.76 -8.60 1.69
N ASN A 142 -13.79 -7.96 1.14
CA ASN A 142 -14.64 -7.12 1.97
C ASN A 142 -15.40 -8.00 2.97
N ALA A 143 -14.96 -7.97 4.23
CA ALA A 143 -15.52 -8.78 5.30
C ALA A 143 -17.01 -8.48 5.57
N MET A 144 -17.49 -7.29 5.22
CA MET A 144 -18.90 -6.89 5.36
C MET A 144 -19.80 -7.38 4.21
N LEU A 145 -19.24 -7.61 3.02
CA LEU A 145 -20.00 -8.04 1.84
C LEU A 145 -19.85 -9.55 1.54
N GLY A 146 -18.82 -10.19 2.09
CA GLY A 146 -18.59 -11.63 1.95
C GLY A 146 -17.51 -11.98 0.92
N LYS A 147 -17.12 -13.26 0.87
CA LYS A 147 -15.97 -13.79 0.08
C LYS A 147 -16.10 -13.63 -1.44
N GLU A 148 -17.29 -13.25 -1.93
CA GLU A 148 -17.58 -13.09 -3.36
C GLU A 148 -17.26 -11.68 -3.88
N TYR A 149 -17.10 -10.71 -2.97
CA TYR A 149 -16.80 -9.31 -3.30
C TYR A 149 -15.34 -9.02 -2.96
N ASN A 150 -14.48 -9.61 -3.78
CA ASN A 150 -13.04 -9.37 -3.71
C ASN A 150 -12.69 -8.11 -4.48
N ASN A 151 -11.69 -7.38 -4.00
CA ASN A 151 -11.05 -6.30 -4.74
C ASN A 151 -9.56 -6.60 -4.87
N LEU A 152 -8.94 -6.19 -5.97
CA LEU A 152 -7.48 -6.04 -5.98
C LEU A 152 -7.16 -4.69 -5.36
N PHE A 153 -6.26 -4.70 -4.38
CA PHE A 153 -5.96 -3.52 -3.59
C PHE A 153 -4.46 -3.28 -3.57
N LEU A 154 -4.05 -2.03 -3.76
CA LEU A 154 -2.69 -1.57 -3.58
C LEU A 154 -2.68 -0.50 -2.50
N TYR A 155 -1.76 -0.68 -1.58
CA TYR A 155 -1.44 0.25 -0.52
C TYR A 155 0.02 0.69 -0.63
N LEU A 156 0.26 2.00 -0.47
CA LEU A 156 1.59 2.57 -0.42
C LEU A 156 1.61 3.72 0.59
N ALA A 157 2.55 3.67 1.52
CA ALA A 157 2.92 4.79 2.36
C ALA A 157 4.41 5.07 2.20
N GLN A 158 4.74 6.34 2.04
CA GLN A 158 6.10 6.80 1.96
C GLN A 158 6.14 8.25 2.46
N LYS A 159 7.20 8.62 3.19
CA LYS A 159 7.31 9.90 3.90
C LYS A 159 6.05 10.17 4.75
N ASN A 160 5.32 11.25 4.46
CA ASN A 160 4.08 11.65 5.09
C ASN A 160 2.87 11.47 4.15
N THR A 161 2.99 10.65 3.10
CA THR A 161 1.93 10.46 2.11
C THR A 161 1.45 9.02 2.12
N MET A 162 0.14 8.88 2.00
CA MET A 162 -0.56 7.60 1.92
C MET A 162 -1.37 7.56 0.64
N LEU A 163 -1.21 6.47 -0.12
CA LEU A 163 -1.88 6.21 -1.39
C LEU A 163 -2.56 4.86 -1.34
N PHE A 164 -3.79 4.83 -1.83
CA PHE A 164 -4.57 3.63 -2.00
C PHE A 164 -5.16 3.56 -3.39
N ILE A 165 -5.14 2.35 -3.95
CA ILE A 165 -5.77 2.04 -5.23
C ILE A 165 -6.58 0.75 -5.05
N GLN A 166 -7.88 0.85 -5.26
CA GLN A 166 -8.78 -0.29 -5.40
C GLN A 166 -9.10 -0.51 -6.87
N TYR A 167 -9.07 -1.76 -7.29
CA TYR A 167 -9.37 -2.18 -8.65
C TYR A 167 -10.34 -3.37 -8.67
N THR A 168 -11.32 -3.27 -9.56
CA THR A 168 -12.26 -4.33 -9.91
C THR A 168 -12.32 -4.45 -11.44
N ASN A 169 -12.58 -5.65 -11.95
CA ASN A 169 -12.57 -5.95 -13.38
C ASN A 169 -13.83 -6.71 -13.84
N GLN A 170 -14.82 -6.84 -12.97
CA GLN A 170 -16.05 -7.56 -13.25
C GLN A 170 -17.25 -6.92 -12.53
N ILE A 171 -18.42 -6.99 -13.17
CA ILE A 171 -19.72 -6.80 -12.53
C ILE A 171 -20.37 -8.16 -12.29
N TYR A 172 -20.69 -8.48 -11.04
CA TYR A 172 -21.35 -9.72 -10.63
C TYR A 172 -22.56 -9.40 -9.76
N ASN A 173 -23.75 -9.84 -10.16
CA ASN A 173 -25.03 -9.55 -9.49
C ASN A 173 -25.25 -8.04 -9.22
N GLY A 174 -24.82 -7.18 -10.15
CA GLY A 174 -24.97 -5.73 -10.01
C GLY A 174 -23.92 -5.05 -9.12
N HIS A 175 -22.91 -5.78 -8.66
CA HIS A 175 -21.85 -5.27 -7.82
C HIS A 175 -20.49 -5.41 -8.49
N GLU A 176 -19.60 -4.45 -8.23
CA GLU A 176 -18.20 -4.53 -8.64
C GLU A 176 -17.47 -5.62 -7.85
N ARG A 177 -16.65 -6.41 -8.56
CA ARG A 177 -15.73 -7.36 -7.94
C ARG A 177 -14.50 -7.57 -8.81
N TYR A 178 -13.51 -8.23 -8.22
CA TYR A 178 -12.27 -8.62 -8.87
C TYR A 178 -12.25 -10.12 -9.17
N ASP A 179 -12.09 -10.44 -10.46
CA ASP A 179 -11.76 -11.76 -10.99
C ASP A 179 -10.25 -11.93 -11.13
N LYS A 180 -9.74 -13.07 -10.69
CA LYS A 180 -8.30 -13.32 -10.55
C LYS A 180 -7.60 -13.73 -11.85
N ALA A 181 -8.32 -13.89 -12.97
CA ALA A 181 -7.75 -14.47 -14.19
C ALA A 181 -6.44 -13.78 -14.65
N ASN A 182 -6.31 -12.47 -14.41
CA ASN A 182 -5.17 -11.67 -14.85
C ASN A 182 -4.34 -11.06 -13.70
N ILE A 183 -4.33 -11.69 -12.52
CA ILE A 183 -3.76 -11.08 -11.30
C ILE A 183 -2.33 -10.57 -11.40
N PHE A 184 -1.46 -11.27 -12.11
CA PHE A 184 -0.08 -10.79 -12.30
C PHE A 184 0.01 -9.56 -13.21
N ALA A 185 -0.85 -9.45 -14.23
CA ALA A 185 -0.89 -8.28 -15.09
C ALA A 185 -1.50 -7.08 -14.34
N ASP A 186 -2.60 -7.32 -13.63
CA ASP A 186 -3.31 -6.28 -12.88
C ASP A 186 -2.45 -5.73 -11.74
N LYS A 187 -1.77 -6.59 -10.97
CA LYS A 187 -0.79 -6.15 -9.95
C LYS A 187 0.31 -5.26 -10.53
N ARG A 188 0.89 -5.65 -11.68
CA ARG A 188 1.93 -4.84 -12.35
C ARG A 188 1.39 -3.51 -12.84
N TYR A 189 0.17 -3.49 -13.36
CA TYR A 189 -0.50 -2.28 -13.79
C TYR A 189 -0.74 -1.32 -12.61
N LEU A 190 -1.29 -1.80 -11.49
CA LEU A 190 -1.49 -0.98 -10.28
C LEU A 190 -0.17 -0.44 -9.73
N ILE A 191 0.87 -1.28 -9.68
CA ILE A 191 2.23 -0.85 -9.29
C ILE A 191 2.73 0.27 -10.21
N GLY A 192 2.53 0.15 -11.53
CA GLY A 192 2.93 1.16 -12.50
C GLY A 192 2.22 2.50 -12.29
N ILE A 193 0.90 2.47 -12.04
CA ILE A 193 0.12 3.67 -11.71
C ILE A 193 0.61 4.29 -10.41
N ALA A 194 0.77 3.49 -9.35
CA ALA A 194 1.16 3.96 -8.03
C ALA A 194 2.51 4.69 -8.07
N ARG A 195 3.50 4.16 -8.80
CA ARG A 195 4.81 4.82 -8.97
C ARG A 195 4.67 6.19 -9.62
N LYS A 196 3.93 6.29 -10.72
CA LYS A 196 3.73 7.55 -11.45
C LYS A 196 2.99 8.59 -10.62
N ILE A 197 1.95 8.18 -9.90
CA ILE A 197 1.21 9.04 -8.97
C ILE A 197 2.15 9.55 -7.88
N TYR A 198 2.90 8.64 -7.27
CA TYR A 198 3.76 8.97 -6.13
C TYR A 198 4.92 9.90 -6.51
N GLU A 199 5.45 9.80 -7.73
CA GLU A 199 6.46 10.74 -8.25
C GLU A 199 5.95 12.19 -8.39
N LYS A 200 4.63 12.43 -8.26
CA LYS A 200 3.99 13.73 -8.41
C LYS A 200 3.43 14.33 -7.11
N ILE A 201 3.40 13.55 -6.03
CA ILE A 201 2.92 13.97 -4.70
C ILE A 201 4.12 14.22 -3.80
#